data_AF-A0A830CWF5-F1
#
_entry.id   AF-A0A830CWF5-F1
#
_cell.length_a   1.000
_cell.length_b   1.000
_cell.length_c   1.000
_cell.angle_alpha   90.00
_cell.angle_beta   90.00
_cell.angle_gamma   90.00
#
_symmetry.space_group_name_H-M   'P 1'
#
loop_
_entity.id
_entity.type
_entity.pdbx_description
1 polymer ?
#
loop_
_entity_poly.entity_id
_entity_poly.type
_entity_poly.pdbx_seq_one_letter_code
_entity_poly.pdbx_strand_id
1 'polypeptide(L)'
;PRSSPLSARARGPRRRSRSRPRLRCLRIRGRPRWQAGLAKEAKFAEVEADKAVALRDAELQKKVEEMNALTRTEKLRDEFLSKASVEYETKVQEANWELYKKQKAAEAYLYQKQKEADAQKAAAEATFFACKQTVDGDFYAKVKEAQGLQALAEAQGTYVRTLLDALGGDYAALRDYLMTSDGMYQEVAKISAEAVRGLQPKISIWTGGGGMTTTTSTSAMNEVAGVYKMLPPLFETVHHQTGMAPPAWMGTLAGSSD
;
A
#
# COMPACT_ATOMS: atom_id res chain seq x y z
N PRO A 1 46.62 43.12 69.69
CA PRO A 1 47.85 42.60 70.34
C PRO A 1 49.07 42.92 69.47
N ARG A 2 49.88 43.92 69.85
CA ARG A 2 51.23 43.72 70.40
C ARG A 2 52.09 42.85 69.46
N SER A 3 53.22 43.29 68.91
CA SER A 3 54.18 44.26 69.42
C SER A 3 55.30 44.43 68.40
N SER A 4 55.61 45.68 68.07
CA SER A 4 56.96 46.12 67.70
C SER A 4 57.94 45.89 68.89
N PRO A 5 59.15 46.43 68.86
CA PRO A 5 60.35 46.06 68.09
C PRO A 5 61.50 45.74 69.07
N LEU A 6 62.66 45.24 68.64
CA LEU A 6 63.87 45.37 69.48
C LEU A 6 65.12 45.56 68.63
N SER A 7 65.68 46.75 68.81
CA SER A 7 66.99 47.21 68.38
C SER A 7 68.11 46.33 68.90
N ALA A 8 69.20 46.21 68.14
CA ALA A 8 70.53 46.08 68.72
C ALA A 8 71.51 47.01 68.02
N ARG A 9 71.94 47.98 68.81
CA ARG A 9 72.91 49.04 68.55
C ARG A 9 74.34 48.49 68.52
N ALA A 10 75.15 49.20 67.75
CA ALA A 10 76.54 49.58 68.05
C ALA A 10 77.63 48.49 68.01
N ARG A 11 78.66 48.74 67.19
CA ARG A 11 79.87 49.49 67.60
C ARG A 11 80.80 49.59 66.39
N GLY A 12 81.16 50.81 66.01
CA GLY A 12 82.32 51.01 65.15
C GLY A 12 83.63 50.70 65.89
N PRO A 13 84.74 50.71 65.16
CA PRO A 13 85.86 51.48 65.67
C PRO A 13 86.48 52.42 64.63
N ARG A 14 86.68 53.64 65.11
CA ARG A 14 87.93 54.40 65.04
C ARG A 14 88.37 54.89 63.66
N ARG A 15 88.02 56.17 63.42
CA ARG A 15 88.92 57.14 62.79
C ARG A 15 90.34 56.97 63.36
N ARG A 16 91.29 56.55 62.53
CA ARG A 16 92.71 56.81 62.73
C ARG A 16 93.14 57.85 61.71
N SER A 17 93.26 59.08 62.20
CA SER A 17 94.13 60.10 61.64
C SER A 17 95.57 59.57 61.67
N ARG A 18 96.08 59.15 60.51
CA ARG A 18 97.52 58.99 60.26
C ARG A 18 97.88 59.80 59.02
N SER A 19 98.43 60.97 59.31
CA SER A 19 99.54 61.63 58.59
C SER A 19 99.79 61.18 57.16
N ARG A 20 99.50 62.09 56.22
CA ARG A 20 100.07 62.14 54.86
C ARG A 20 101.58 61.86 54.92
N PRO A 21 102.11 60.75 54.38
CA PRO A 21 103.47 60.72 53.90
C PRO A 21 103.47 61.39 52.53
N ARG A 22 104.14 62.54 52.43
CA ARG A 22 104.59 63.09 51.14
C ARG A 22 105.59 62.12 50.53
N LEU A 23 105.10 61.05 49.89
CA LEU A 23 105.92 60.24 48.99
C LEU A 23 106.01 61.01 47.68
N ARG A 24 107.18 61.65 47.54
CA ARG A 24 107.69 62.25 46.31
C ARG A 24 107.20 61.47 45.09
N CYS A 25 106.57 62.19 44.17
CA CYS A 25 106.60 61.83 42.77
C CYS A 25 108.06 61.70 42.34
N LEU A 26 108.62 60.49 42.43
CA LEU A 26 109.72 60.10 41.57
C LEU A 26 109.11 59.96 40.18
N ARG A 27 109.13 61.08 39.46
CA ARG A 27 108.89 61.16 38.03
C ARG A 27 109.99 60.35 37.34
N ILE A 28 109.80 59.04 37.27
CA ILE A 28 110.59 58.16 36.40
C ILE A 28 110.26 58.61 34.98
N ARG A 29 111.10 59.49 34.44
CA ARG A 29 111.09 59.87 33.03
C ARG A 29 111.57 58.66 32.24
N GLY A 30 110.63 57.87 31.74
CA GLY A 30 110.89 56.83 30.77
C GLY A 30 109.74 55.85 30.66
N ARG A 31 108.99 55.94 29.55
CA ARG A 31 108.45 54.82 28.71
C ARG A 31 107.05 55.12 28.10
N PRO A 32 106.97 56.00 27.08
CA PRO A 32 105.80 56.03 26.17
C PRO A 32 105.55 54.69 25.47
N ARG A 33 106.58 53.84 25.34
CA ARG A 33 106.51 52.50 24.71
C ARG A 33 105.69 51.46 25.51
N TRP A 34 105.61 51.57 26.84
CA TRP A 34 104.87 50.61 27.68
C TRP A 34 103.38 50.96 27.79
N GLN A 35 103.04 52.25 27.89
CA GLN A 35 101.64 52.71 27.82
C GLN A 35 101.00 52.39 26.46
N ALA A 36 101.76 52.48 25.36
CA ALA A 36 101.30 52.08 24.04
C ALA A 36 101.15 50.55 23.88
N GLY A 37 101.87 49.74 24.67
CA GLY A 37 101.71 48.28 24.72
C GLY A 37 100.41 47.87 25.42
N LEU A 38 100.16 48.43 26.60
CA LEU A 38 98.91 48.22 27.35
C LEU A 38 97.67 48.68 26.59
N ALA A 39 97.76 49.80 25.86
CA ALA A 39 96.66 50.28 25.03
C ALA A 39 96.37 49.36 23.83
N LYS A 40 97.39 48.66 23.29
CA LYS A 40 97.17 47.64 22.25
C LYS A 40 96.58 46.38 22.84
N GLU A 41 97.09 45.91 23.97
CA GLU A 41 96.56 44.75 24.70
C GLU A 41 95.10 44.99 25.13
N ALA A 42 94.76 46.19 25.61
CA ALA A 42 93.38 46.56 25.92
C ALA A 42 92.47 46.50 24.68
N LYS A 43 92.93 46.98 23.52
CA LYS A 43 92.17 46.89 22.26
C LYS A 43 92.04 45.45 21.75
N PHE A 44 93.06 44.61 21.92
CA PHE A 44 92.96 43.19 21.60
C PHE A 44 91.99 42.48 22.54
N ALA A 45 92.03 42.78 23.84
CA ALA A 45 91.09 42.26 24.82
C ALA A 45 89.65 42.74 24.57
N GLU A 46 89.45 43.99 24.16
CA GLU A 46 88.15 44.53 23.73
C GLU A 46 87.64 43.78 22.49
N VAL A 47 88.47 43.61 21.46
CA VAL A 47 88.10 42.88 20.24
C VAL A 47 87.86 41.39 20.51
N GLU A 48 88.60 40.76 21.41
CA GLU A 48 88.39 39.38 21.84
C GLU A 48 87.10 39.23 22.65
N ALA A 49 86.79 40.21 23.52
CA ALA A 49 85.51 40.26 24.23
C ALA A 49 84.34 40.47 23.26
N ASP A 50 84.46 41.38 22.30
CA ASP A 50 83.43 41.63 21.28
C ASP A 50 83.20 40.40 20.41
N LYS A 51 84.27 39.69 20.01
CA LYS A 51 84.16 38.42 19.28
C LYS A 51 83.53 37.32 20.13
N ALA A 52 83.85 37.25 21.42
CA ALA A 52 83.23 36.29 22.35
C ALA A 52 81.73 36.58 22.54
N VAL A 53 81.33 37.86 22.64
CA VAL A 53 79.93 38.29 22.67
C VAL A 53 79.24 37.93 21.35
N ALA A 54 79.84 38.24 20.21
CA ALA A 54 79.28 37.93 18.89
C ALA A 54 79.08 36.42 18.66
N LEU A 55 80.00 35.57 19.14
CA LEU A 55 79.82 34.11 19.09
C LEU A 55 78.66 33.64 19.96
N ARG A 56 78.48 34.22 21.15
CA ARG A 56 77.35 33.89 22.03
C ARG A 56 76.03 34.39 21.49
N ASP A 57 76.01 35.57 20.88
CA ASP A 57 74.82 36.11 20.22
C ASP A 57 74.43 35.25 19.01
N ALA A 58 75.41 34.77 18.22
CA ALA A 58 75.15 33.84 17.12
C ALA A 58 74.66 32.47 17.60
N GLU A 59 75.19 31.93 18.70
CA GLU A 59 74.69 30.71 19.34
C GLU A 59 73.26 30.88 19.88
N LEU A 60 72.96 32.04 20.47
CA LEU A 60 71.61 32.36 20.96
C LEU A 60 70.63 32.53 19.80
N GLN A 61 71.03 33.18 18.70
CA GLN A 61 70.21 33.28 17.49
C GLN A 61 69.87 31.92 16.90
N LYS A 62 70.84 31.02 16.78
CA LYS A 62 70.59 29.64 16.33
C LYS A 62 69.58 28.91 17.22
N LYS A 63 69.72 29.01 18.55
CA LYS A 63 68.76 28.42 19.48
C LYS A 63 67.36 29.01 19.35
N VAL A 64 67.25 30.33 19.14
CA VAL A 64 65.97 30.99 18.92
C VAL A 64 65.32 30.51 17.62
N GLU A 65 66.09 30.34 16.55
CA GLU A 65 65.60 29.79 15.28
C GLU A 65 65.16 28.33 15.39
N GLU A 66 65.94 27.50 16.09
CA GLU A 66 65.59 26.10 16.40
C GLU A 66 64.29 26.03 17.22
N MET A 67 64.18 26.82 18.29
CA MET A 67 62.97 26.88 19.11
C MET A 67 61.76 27.38 18.31
N ASN A 68 61.93 28.40 17.48
CA ASN A 68 60.88 28.90 16.61
C ASN A 68 60.45 27.85 15.57
N ALA A 69 61.39 27.09 15.02
CA ALA A 69 61.10 25.99 14.10
C ALA A 69 60.31 24.87 14.80
N LEU A 70 60.75 24.46 15.99
CA LEU A 70 60.07 23.45 16.79
C LEU A 70 58.64 23.89 17.15
N THR A 71 58.47 25.11 17.68
CA THR A 71 57.14 25.65 18.01
C THR A 71 56.23 25.74 16.78
N ARG A 72 56.77 26.02 15.58
CA ARG A 72 55.99 25.99 14.34
C ARG A 72 55.56 24.57 13.98
N THR A 73 56.43 23.58 14.12
CA THR A 73 56.07 22.17 13.86
C THR A 73 55.07 21.62 14.86
N GLU A 74 55.17 22.00 16.13
CA GLU A 74 54.22 21.64 17.17
C GLU A 74 52.85 22.26 16.89
N LYS A 75 52.79 23.55 16.56
CA LYS A 75 51.54 24.21 16.15
C LYS A 75 50.90 23.53 14.95
N LEU A 76 51.67 23.24 13.89
CA LEU A 76 51.15 22.55 12.72
C LEU A 76 50.66 21.14 13.08
N ARG A 77 51.39 20.41 13.92
CA ARG A 77 50.98 19.09 14.39
C ARG A 77 49.68 19.16 15.17
N ASP A 78 49.53 20.11 16.08
CA ASP A 78 48.31 20.31 16.87
C ASP A 78 47.13 20.71 15.99
N GLU A 79 47.36 21.57 14.98
CA GLU A 79 46.36 21.91 13.97
C GLU A 79 45.93 20.70 13.15
N PHE A 80 46.86 19.83 12.72
CA PHE A 80 46.49 18.61 11.99
C PHE A 80 45.78 17.58 12.87
N LEU A 81 46.23 17.41 14.11
CA LEU A 81 45.59 16.49 15.05
C LEU A 81 44.18 16.95 15.42
N SER A 82 43.99 18.25 15.67
CA SER A 82 42.66 18.82 15.97
C SER A 82 41.72 18.72 14.76
N LYS A 83 42.18 19.06 13.55
CA LYS A 83 41.40 18.88 12.31
C LYS A 83 41.02 17.42 12.10
N ALA A 84 41.97 16.49 12.24
CA ALA A 84 41.72 15.05 12.08
C ALA A 84 40.73 14.51 13.14
N SER A 85 40.81 14.98 14.39
CA SER A 85 39.87 14.59 15.45
C SER A 85 38.45 15.07 15.13
N VAL A 86 38.29 16.33 14.72
CA VAL A 86 36.99 16.88 14.35
C VAL A 86 36.41 16.17 13.13
N GLU A 87 37.21 15.95 12.07
CA GLU A 87 36.76 15.24 10.87
C GLU A 87 36.38 13.77 11.17
N TYR A 88 37.07 13.13 12.10
CA TYR A 88 36.70 11.79 12.55
C TYR A 88 35.37 11.81 13.29
N GLU A 89 35.19 12.74 14.24
CA GLU A 89 33.94 12.90 14.99
C GLU A 89 32.77 13.24 14.07
N THR A 90 32.94 14.14 13.09
CA THR A 90 31.87 14.46 12.13
C THR A 90 31.47 13.24 11.31
N LYS A 91 32.44 12.48 10.78
CA LYS A 91 32.15 11.24 10.03
C LYS A 91 31.44 10.19 10.88
N VAL A 92 31.81 10.06 12.16
CA VAL A 92 31.12 9.14 13.09
C VAL A 92 29.69 9.60 13.32
N GLN A 93 29.45 10.90 13.52
CA GLN A 93 28.11 11.45 13.71
C GLN A 93 27.26 11.30 12.44
N GLU A 94 27.81 11.55 11.26
CA GLU A 94 27.15 11.36 9.97
C GLU A 94 26.79 9.89 9.74
N ALA A 95 27.71 8.96 9.99
CA ALA A 95 27.45 7.54 9.88
C ALA A 95 26.35 7.08 10.85
N ASN A 96 26.40 7.54 12.11
CA ASN A 96 25.37 7.23 13.11
C ASN A 96 24.02 7.82 12.73
N TRP A 97 23.99 9.04 12.19
CA TRP A 97 22.78 9.67 11.69
C TRP A 97 22.17 8.89 10.52
N GLU A 98 22.98 8.46 9.56
CA GLU A 98 22.52 7.65 8.45
C GLU A 98 21.99 6.29 8.89
N LEU A 99 22.66 5.64 9.84
CA LEU A 99 22.21 4.38 10.42
C LEU A 99 20.85 4.58 11.10
N TYR A 100 20.70 5.62 11.91
CA TYR A 100 19.43 5.94 12.57
C TYR A 100 18.31 6.23 11.56
N LYS A 101 18.60 7.00 10.51
CA LYS A 101 17.63 7.28 9.44
C LYS A 101 17.18 6.01 8.72
N LYS A 102 18.11 5.11 8.41
CA LYS A 102 17.81 3.82 7.77
C LYS A 102 16.98 2.91 8.69
N GLN A 103 17.34 2.83 9.98
CA GLN A 103 16.58 2.08 10.98
C GLN A 103 15.14 2.61 11.08
N LYS A 104 14.96 3.92 11.22
CA LYS A 104 13.62 4.51 11.32
C LYS A 104 12.80 4.35 10.04
N ALA A 105 13.43 4.43 8.87
CA ALA A 105 12.75 4.15 7.60
C ALA A 105 12.32 2.68 7.50
N ALA A 106 13.18 1.74 7.90
CA ALA A 106 12.88 0.31 7.91
C ALA A 106 11.77 -0.03 8.92
N GLU A 107 11.82 0.53 10.13
CA GLU A 107 10.78 0.40 11.14
C GLU A 107 9.44 0.96 10.65
N ALA A 108 9.45 2.14 10.03
CA ALA A 108 8.24 2.74 9.47
C ALA A 108 7.64 1.86 8.35
N TYR A 109 8.48 1.32 7.46
CA TYR A 109 8.04 0.41 6.40
C TYR A 109 7.43 -0.88 6.95
N LEU A 110 8.10 -1.51 7.93
CA LEU A 110 7.60 -2.73 8.58
C LEU A 110 6.28 -2.45 9.30
N TYR A 111 6.18 -1.32 10.00
CA TYR A 111 4.96 -0.93 10.69
C TYR A 111 3.79 -0.69 9.72
N GLN A 112 4.03 -0.01 8.60
CA GLN A 112 3.03 0.16 7.54
C GLN A 112 2.58 -1.20 6.99
N LYS A 113 3.52 -2.08 6.65
CA LYS A 113 3.20 -3.42 6.12
C LYS A 113 2.45 -4.28 7.12
N GLN A 114 2.80 -4.21 8.40
CA GLN A 114 2.09 -4.92 9.45
C GLN A 114 0.65 -4.40 9.59
N LYS A 115 0.45 -3.08 9.59
CA LYS A 115 -0.90 -2.49 9.64
C LYS A 115 -1.73 -2.80 8.39
N GLU A 116 -1.14 -2.80 7.21
CA GLU A 116 -1.80 -3.24 5.98
C GLU A 116 -2.22 -4.70 6.06
N ALA A 117 -1.33 -5.59 6.52
CA ALA A 117 -1.62 -7.02 6.67
C ALA A 117 -2.71 -7.28 7.72
N ASP A 118 -2.66 -6.57 8.86
CA ASP A 118 -3.68 -6.68 9.90
C ASP A 118 -5.04 -6.16 9.42
N ALA A 119 -5.07 -5.08 8.65
CA ALA A 119 -6.29 -4.57 8.02
C ALA A 119 -6.86 -5.56 7.00
N GLN A 120 -6.02 -6.19 6.19
CA GLN A 120 -6.44 -7.23 5.24
C GLN A 120 -6.99 -8.47 5.96
N LYS A 121 -6.35 -8.91 7.05
CA LYS A 121 -6.85 -10.01 7.89
C LYS A 121 -8.20 -9.66 8.49
N ALA A 122 -8.34 -8.48 9.10
CA ALA A 122 -9.62 -8.05 9.67
C ALA A 122 -10.73 -7.95 8.61
N ALA A 123 -10.43 -7.48 7.40
CA ALA A 123 -11.39 -7.45 6.30
C ALA A 123 -11.76 -8.86 5.81
N ALA A 124 -10.80 -9.76 5.69
CA ALA A 124 -11.05 -11.17 5.33
C ALA A 124 -11.87 -11.88 6.42
N GLU A 125 -11.59 -11.64 7.69
CA GLU A 125 -12.35 -12.18 8.82
C GLU A 125 -13.78 -11.63 8.85
N ALA A 126 -13.97 -10.34 8.60
CA ALA A 126 -15.29 -9.73 8.53
C ALA A 126 -16.12 -10.28 7.37
N THR A 127 -15.53 -10.44 6.19
CA THR A 127 -16.21 -11.03 5.03
C THR A 127 -16.53 -12.52 5.24
N PHE A 128 -15.61 -13.28 5.84
CA PHE A 128 -15.83 -14.67 6.21
C PHE A 128 -16.98 -14.79 7.22
N PHE A 129 -17.00 -13.95 8.26
CA PHE A 129 -18.05 -13.95 9.27
C PHE A 129 -19.42 -13.59 8.68
N ALA A 130 -19.47 -12.58 7.78
CA ALA A 130 -20.69 -12.21 7.08
C ALA A 130 -21.22 -13.37 6.21
N CYS A 131 -20.36 -13.99 5.40
CA CYS A 131 -20.73 -15.14 4.57
C CYS A 131 -21.20 -16.32 5.43
N LYS A 132 -20.55 -16.55 6.58
CA LYS A 132 -20.96 -17.59 7.51
C LYS A 132 -22.36 -17.34 8.06
N GLN A 133 -22.66 -16.11 8.48
CA GLN A 133 -24.00 -15.76 8.98
C GLN A 133 -25.08 -15.92 7.91
N THR A 134 -24.80 -15.56 6.65
CA THR A 134 -25.78 -15.75 5.57
C THR A 134 -26.03 -17.22 5.30
N VAL A 135 -24.98 -18.04 5.23
CA VAL A 135 -25.11 -19.50 5.03
C VAL A 135 -25.82 -20.17 6.21
N ASP A 136 -25.47 -19.79 7.44
CA ASP A 136 -26.12 -20.32 8.66
C ASP A 136 -27.62 -19.92 8.70
N GLY A 137 -27.94 -18.70 8.26
CA GLY A 137 -29.33 -18.22 8.13
C GLY A 137 -30.13 -19.01 7.08
N ASP A 138 -29.56 -19.19 5.88
CA ASP A 138 -30.18 -19.96 4.81
C ASP A 138 -30.35 -21.43 5.21
N PHE A 139 -29.34 -22.03 5.84
CA PHE A 139 -29.40 -23.39 6.35
C PHE A 139 -30.52 -23.53 7.38
N TYR A 140 -30.63 -22.59 8.33
CA TYR A 140 -31.71 -22.60 9.31
C TYR A 140 -33.09 -22.49 8.65
N ALA A 141 -33.24 -21.60 7.66
CA ALA A 141 -34.49 -21.47 6.90
C ALA A 141 -34.86 -22.77 6.17
N LYS A 142 -33.91 -23.40 5.48
CA LYS A 142 -34.13 -24.68 4.78
C LYS A 142 -34.45 -25.83 5.71
N VAL A 143 -33.80 -25.89 6.88
CA VAL A 143 -34.14 -26.88 7.90
C VAL A 143 -35.57 -26.67 8.40
N LYS A 144 -36.01 -25.42 8.60
CA LYS A 144 -37.38 -25.12 9.04
C LYS A 144 -38.42 -25.40 7.95
N GLU A 145 -38.13 -25.09 6.70
CA GLU A 145 -38.96 -25.47 5.56
C GLU A 145 -39.11 -26.99 5.47
N ALA A 146 -38.01 -27.74 5.57
CA ALA A 146 -38.04 -29.20 5.54
C ALA A 146 -38.81 -29.79 6.72
N GLN A 147 -38.63 -29.25 7.92
CA GLN A 147 -39.41 -29.64 9.11
C GLN A 147 -40.91 -29.37 8.92
N GLY A 148 -41.28 -28.24 8.31
CA GLY A 148 -42.67 -27.92 7.99
C GLY A 148 -43.28 -28.90 6.99
N LEU A 149 -42.55 -29.24 5.92
CA LEU A 149 -42.98 -30.24 4.94
C LEU A 149 -43.11 -31.63 5.54
N GLN A 150 -42.18 -32.03 6.42
CA GLN A 150 -42.28 -33.30 7.16
C GLN A 150 -43.53 -33.32 8.03
N ALA A 151 -43.81 -32.27 8.79
CA ALA A 151 -45.00 -32.19 9.62
C ALA A 151 -46.30 -32.22 8.78
N LEU A 152 -46.32 -31.57 7.61
CA LEU A 152 -47.45 -31.65 6.68
C LEU A 152 -47.61 -33.05 6.07
N ALA A 153 -46.52 -33.70 5.66
CA ALA A 153 -46.54 -35.05 5.13
C ALA A 153 -46.97 -36.07 6.19
N GLU A 154 -46.54 -35.89 7.44
CA GLU A 154 -46.99 -36.68 8.60
C GLU A 154 -48.48 -36.46 8.88
N ALA A 155 -48.96 -35.21 8.83
CA ALA A 155 -50.38 -34.90 8.97
C ALA A 155 -51.23 -35.51 7.84
N GLN A 156 -50.77 -35.44 6.59
CA GLN A 156 -51.43 -36.08 5.45
C GLN A 156 -51.40 -37.62 5.56
N GLY A 157 -50.25 -38.18 5.95
CA GLY A 157 -50.10 -39.62 6.14
C GLY A 157 -50.98 -40.16 7.26
N THR A 158 -51.06 -39.45 8.39
CA THR A 158 -51.97 -39.79 9.48
C THR A 158 -53.44 -39.63 9.06
N TYR A 159 -53.80 -38.59 8.31
CA TYR A 159 -55.15 -38.40 7.77
C TYR A 159 -55.59 -39.53 6.82
N VAL A 160 -54.75 -39.88 5.85
CA VAL A 160 -55.05 -40.98 4.92
C VAL A 160 -55.13 -42.30 5.68
N ARG A 161 -54.28 -42.50 6.70
CA ARG A 161 -54.31 -43.70 7.52
C ARG A 161 -55.58 -43.83 8.35
N THR A 162 -56.04 -42.75 9.00
CA THR A 162 -57.30 -42.79 9.77
C THR A 162 -58.51 -43.01 8.87
N LEU A 163 -58.52 -42.45 7.65
CA LEU A 163 -59.55 -42.75 6.65
C LEU A 163 -59.54 -44.21 6.22
N LEU A 164 -58.36 -44.77 5.93
CA LEU A 164 -58.21 -46.17 5.54
C LEU A 164 -58.69 -47.11 6.66
N ASP A 165 -58.35 -46.81 7.91
CA ASP A 165 -58.78 -47.57 9.08
C ASP A 165 -60.32 -47.48 9.26
N ALA A 166 -60.93 -46.31 9.03
CA ALA A 166 -62.38 -46.11 9.11
C ALA A 166 -63.16 -46.83 7.98
N LEU A 167 -62.57 -46.94 6.79
CA LEU A 167 -63.13 -47.65 5.63
C LEU A 167 -62.86 -49.17 5.66
N GLY A 168 -62.27 -49.68 6.75
CA GLY A 168 -62.02 -51.11 6.92
C GLY A 168 -60.91 -51.66 6.02
N GLY A 169 -60.00 -50.82 5.53
CA GLY A 169 -58.90 -51.21 4.65
C GLY A 169 -59.26 -51.36 3.17
N ASP A 170 -60.47 -50.98 2.75
CA ASP A 170 -60.84 -50.99 1.33
C ASP A 170 -60.20 -49.80 0.58
N TYR A 171 -59.14 -50.11 -0.17
CA TYR A 171 -58.39 -49.14 -0.97
C TYR A 171 -59.20 -48.55 -2.13
N ALA A 172 -60.18 -49.29 -2.68
CA ALA A 172 -60.95 -48.81 -3.84
C ALA A 172 -61.86 -47.65 -3.44
N ALA A 173 -62.60 -47.82 -2.34
CA ALA A 173 -63.47 -46.79 -1.79
C ALA A 173 -62.68 -45.54 -1.36
N LEU A 174 -61.51 -45.71 -0.73
CA LEU A 174 -60.65 -44.59 -0.32
C LEU A 174 -60.14 -43.79 -1.52
N ARG A 175 -59.67 -44.48 -2.57
CA ARG A 175 -59.21 -43.83 -3.81
C ARG A 175 -60.32 -43.00 -4.45
N ASP A 176 -61.51 -43.59 -4.61
CA ASP A 176 -62.63 -42.91 -5.26
C ASP A 176 -63.12 -41.71 -4.44
N TYR A 177 -63.10 -41.83 -3.11
CA TYR A 177 -63.37 -40.72 -2.20
C TYR A 177 -62.36 -39.58 -2.36
N LEU A 178 -61.06 -39.87 -2.33
CA LEU A 178 -60.00 -38.86 -2.51
C LEU A 178 -60.08 -38.20 -3.89
N MET A 179 -60.27 -38.97 -4.96
CA MET A 179 -60.42 -38.44 -6.32
C MET A 179 -61.63 -37.50 -6.45
N THR A 180 -62.71 -37.78 -5.69
CA THR A 180 -63.90 -36.95 -5.68
C THR A 180 -63.74 -35.72 -4.79
N SER A 181 -63.14 -35.84 -3.61
CA SER A 181 -62.91 -34.73 -2.66
C SER A 181 -61.94 -33.70 -3.20
N ASP A 182 -60.89 -34.16 -3.89
CA ASP A 182 -59.88 -33.29 -4.48
C ASP A 182 -60.36 -32.65 -5.79
N GLY A 183 -61.55 -33.00 -6.27
CA GLY A 183 -62.16 -32.41 -7.46
C GLY A 183 -61.47 -32.80 -8.77
N MET A 184 -60.67 -33.87 -8.78
CA MET A 184 -59.86 -34.29 -9.93
C MET A 184 -60.70 -34.48 -11.19
N TYR A 185 -61.93 -34.99 -11.07
CA TYR A 185 -62.86 -35.11 -12.20
C TYR A 185 -63.25 -33.76 -12.82
N GLN A 186 -63.41 -32.71 -11.99
CA GLN A 186 -63.70 -31.37 -12.48
C GLN A 186 -62.49 -30.75 -13.18
N GLU A 187 -61.28 -30.98 -12.66
CA GLU A 187 -60.04 -30.51 -13.30
C GLU A 187 -59.77 -31.21 -14.63
N VAL A 188 -59.91 -32.53 -14.69
CA VAL A 188 -59.77 -33.30 -15.94
C VAL A 188 -60.79 -32.83 -16.98
N ALA A 189 -62.03 -32.56 -16.57
CA ALA A 189 -63.05 -32.00 -17.46
C ALA A 189 -62.69 -30.60 -17.95
N LYS A 190 -62.16 -29.72 -17.08
CA LYS A 190 -61.69 -28.37 -17.45
C LYS A 190 -60.53 -28.43 -18.44
N ILE A 191 -59.48 -29.21 -18.17
CA ILE A 191 -58.32 -29.37 -19.06
C ILE A 191 -58.76 -29.92 -20.43
N SER A 192 -59.66 -30.90 -20.43
CA SER A 192 -60.23 -31.46 -21.67
C SER A 192 -61.03 -30.41 -22.44
N ALA A 193 -61.85 -29.61 -21.74
CA ALA A 193 -62.62 -28.53 -22.36
C ALA A 193 -61.71 -27.40 -22.89
N GLU A 194 -60.64 -27.05 -22.19
CA GLU A 194 -59.64 -26.07 -22.63
C GLU A 194 -58.85 -26.56 -23.84
N ALA A 195 -58.46 -27.84 -23.86
CA ALA A 195 -57.83 -28.45 -25.02
C ALA A 195 -58.76 -28.43 -26.25
N VAL A 196 -60.06 -28.77 -26.06
CA VAL A 196 -61.07 -28.69 -27.13
C VAL A 196 -61.34 -27.25 -27.57
N ARG A 197 -61.30 -26.28 -26.64
CA ARG A 197 -61.43 -24.85 -26.95
C ARG A 197 -60.21 -24.31 -27.73
N GLY A 198 -59.01 -24.74 -27.36
CA GLY A 198 -57.75 -24.39 -28.04
C GLY A 198 -57.61 -25.03 -29.42
N LEU A 199 -58.31 -26.14 -29.67
CA LEU A 199 -58.39 -26.78 -30.98
C LEU A 199 -59.20 -25.98 -32.02
N GLN A 200 -59.79 -24.83 -31.64
CA GLN A 200 -60.61 -23.91 -32.45
C GLN A 200 -60.76 -24.38 -33.91
N PRO A 201 -61.63 -25.37 -34.16
CA PRO A 201 -61.73 -25.92 -35.49
C PRO A 201 -62.35 -24.84 -36.36
N LYS A 202 -61.55 -24.25 -37.26
CA LYS A 202 -62.07 -23.49 -38.39
C LYS A 202 -62.76 -24.49 -39.31
N ILE A 203 -63.98 -24.86 -38.94
CA ILE A 203 -64.86 -25.66 -39.77
C ILE A 203 -65.25 -24.73 -40.91
N SER A 204 -64.58 -24.87 -42.06
CA SER A 204 -65.10 -24.36 -43.31
C SER A 204 -66.34 -25.19 -43.63
N ILE A 205 -67.50 -24.73 -43.16
CA ILE A 205 -68.78 -25.28 -43.56
C ILE A 205 -68.89 -24.95 -45.05
N TRP A 206 -68.70 -25.96 -45.90
CA TRP A 206 -69.05 -25.87 -47.31
C TRP A 206 -70.58 -25.85 -47.37
N THR A 207 -71.18 -24.70 -47.11
CA THR A 207 -72.57 -24.42 -47.48
C THR A 207 -72.60 -24.29 -49.00
N GLY A 208 -72.56 -25.43 -49.68
CA GLY A 208 -72.95 -25.56 -51.08
C GLY A 208 -74.42 -25.17 -51.20
N GLY A 209 -74.66 -23.88 -51.37
CA GLY A 209 -75.97 -23.34 -51.69
C GLY A 209 -76.43 -23.84 -53.05
N GLY A 210 -77.15 -24.96 -53.04
CA GLY A 210 -78.35 -25.22 -53.83
C GLY A 210 -78.21 -25.44 -55.34
N GLY A 211 -78.82 -26.54 -55.82
CA GLY A 211 -79.32 -26.62 -57.20
C GLY A 211 -78.82 -27.83 -57.99
N MET A 212 -79.53 -28.95 -57.87
CA MET A 212 -79.57 -29.98 -58.90
C MET A 212 -80.31 -29.41 -60.11
N THR A 213 -79.58 -28.90 -61.09
CA THR A 213 -80.12 -28.61 -62.44
C THR A 213 -79.14 -29.07 -63.50
N THR A 214 -79.45 -30.26 -63.99
CA THR A 214 -79.10 -30.82 -65.31
C THR A 214 -79.09 -29.74 -66.40
N THR A 215 -78.00 -29.61 -67.16
CA THR A 215 -77.96 -29.65 -68.64
C THR A 215 -76.60 -29.17 -69.18
N THR A 216 -75.87 -30.11 -69.74
CA THR A 216 -75.17 -30.08 -71.04
C THR A 216 -74.59 -28.76 -71.55
N SER A 217 -73.26 -28.62 -71.44
CA SER A 217 -72.29 -28.33 -72.54
C SER A 217 -71.02 -27.66 -71.98
N THR A 218 -69.85 -28.07 -72.48
CA THR A 218 -68.46 -27.63 -72.16
C THR A 218 -67.78 -28.15 -70.87
N SER A 219 -67.43 -29.45 -70.86
CA SER A 219 -66.70 -30.13 -69.77
C SER A 219 -65.25 -29.68 -69.54
N ALA A 220 -64.53 -29.13 -70.52
CA ALA A 220 -63.13 -28.73 -70.30
C ALA A 220 -62.99 -27.43 -69.49
N MET A 221 -63.96 -26.52 -69.56
CA MET A 221 -63.91 -25.25 -68.82
C MET A 221 -64.49 -25.35 -67.42
N ASN A 222 -65.41 -26.29 -67.15
CA ASN A 222 -65.96 -26.52 -65.82
C ASN A 222 -64.97 -27.24 -64.88
N GLU A 223 -64.10 -28.12 -65.39
CA GLU A 223 -63.03 -28.74 -64.60
C GLU A 223 -61.92 -27.73 -64.25
N VAL A 224 -61.51 -26.90 -65.23
CA VAL A 224 -60.53 -25.83 -64.99
C VAL A 224 -61.11 -24.73 -64.08
N ALA A 225 -62.39 -24.38 -64.22
CA ALA A 225 -63.08 -23.46 -63.31
C ALA A 225 -63.30 -24.06 -61.91
N GLY A 226 -63.47 -25.38 -61.82
CA GLY A 226 -63.51 -26.12 -60.55
C GLY A 226 -62.19 -26.06 -59.82
N VAL A 227 -61.07 -26.32 -60.52
CA VAL A 227 -59.71 -26.17 -59.99
C VAL A 227 -59.46 -24.71 -59.57
N TYR A 228 -59.84 -23.74 -60.40
CA TYR A 228 -59.70 -22.30 -60.10
C TYR A 228 -60.57 -21.82 -58.93
N LYS A 229 -61.69 -22.50 -58.64
CA LYS A 229 -62.50 -22.27 -57.43
C LYS A 229 -61.97 -23.01 -56.19
N MET A 230 -61.18 -24.09 -56.37
CA MET A 230 -60.51 -24.82 -55.29
C MET A 230 -59.16 -24.20 -54.90
N LEU A 231 -58.57 -23.39 -55.77
CA LEU A 231 -57.33 -22.67 -55.53
C LEU A 231 -57.43 -21.71 -54.32
N PRO A 232 -58.39 -20.77 -54.23
CA PRO A 232 -58.40 -19.79 -53.13
C PRO A 232 -58.44 -20.41 -51.72
N PRO A 233 -59.29 -21.41 -51.42
CA PRO A 233 -59.33 -22.02 -50.09
C PRO A 233 -58.12 -22.91 -49.76
N LEU A 234 -57.51 -23.56 -50.77
CA LEU A 234 -56.32 -24.38 -50.57
C LEU A 234 -55.08 -23.50 -50.28
N PHE A 235 -55.02 -22.30 -50.87
CA PHE A 235 -53.99 -21.33 -50.56
C PHE A 235 -54.22 -20.61 -49.22
N GLU A 236 -55.45 -20.35 -48.81
CA GLU A 236 -55.74 -19.81 -47.46
C GLU A 236 -55.37 -20.80 -46.34
N THR A 237 -55.66 -22.10 -46.52
CA THR A 237 -55.32 -23.13 -45.53
C THR A 237 -53.81 -23.37 -45.44
N VAL A 238 -53.11 -23.39 -46.58
CA VAL A 238 -51.64 -23.46 -46.62
C VAL A 238 -51.01 -22.19 -46.04
N HIS A 239 -51.53 -21.00 -46.36
CA HIS A 239 -51.07 -19.72 -45.82
C HIS A 239 -51.23 -19.66 -44.29
N HIS A 240 -52.35 -20.14 -43.75
CA HIS A 240 -52.59 -20.16 -42.31
C HIS A 240 -51.80 -21.23 -41.55
N GLN A 241 -51.40 -22.34 -42.19
CA GLN A 241 -50.61 -23.41 -41.54
C GLN A 241 -49.09 -23.23 -41.68
N THR A 242 -48.62 -22.55 -42.73
CA THR A 242 -47.18 -22.36 -42.99
C THR A 242 -46.70 -20.91 -42.94
N GLY A 243 -47.61 -19.93 -42.82
CA GLY A 243 -47.27 -18.50 -42.69
C GLY A 243 -46.66 -17.85 -43.93
N MET A 244 -46.52 -18.56 -45.05
CA MET A 244 -45.94 -18.01 -46.29
C MET A 244 -47.01 -17.37 -47.15
N ALA A 245 -46.80 -16.10 -47.53
CA ALA A 245 -47.67 -15.37 -48.46
C ALA A 245 -47.41 -15.80 -49.91
N PRO A 246 -48.44 -15.88 -50.76
CA PRO A 246 -48.25 -16.21 -52.17
C PRO A 246 -47.44 -15.10 -52.90
N PRO A 247 -46.72 -15.45 -53.99
CA PRO A 247 -45.87 -14.51 -54.72
C PRO A 247 -46.60 -13.26 -55.23
N ALA A 248 -45.93 -12.11 -55.18
CA ALA A 248 -46.49 -10.76 -55.33
C ALA A 248 -47.23 -10.45 -56.66
N TRP A 249 -47.12 -11.27 -57.70
CA TRP A 249 -47.82 -11.06 -58.97
C TRP A 249 -49.29 -11.53 -58.95
N MET A 250 -49.74 -12.17 -57.87
CA MET A 250 -51.11 -12.70 -57.71
C MET A 250 -51.95 -11.90 -56.72
N GLY A 251 -51.78 -10.57 -56.73
CA GLY A 251 -52.73 -9.63 -56.12
C GLY A 251 -52.67 -9.58 -54.59
N THR A 252 -52.29 -8.41 -54.09
CA THR A 252 -52.59 -7.92 -52.75
C THR A 252 -54.02 -8.31 -52.34
N LEU A 253 -54.15 -9.06 -51.24
CA LEU A 253 -55.40 -9.15 -50.50
C LEU A 253 -55.90 -7.73 -50.26
N ALA A 254 -56.96 -7.33 -50.97
CA ALA A 254 -57.75 -6.17 -50.59
C ALA A 254 -58.38 -6.51 -49.24
N GLY A 255 -57.78 -5.98 -48.18
CA GLY A 255 -58.16 -6.26 -46.80
C GLY A 255 -57.30 -5.51 -45.80
N SER A 256 -57.00 -4.24 -46.07
CA SER A 256 -56.55 -3.29 -45.05
C SER A 256 -57.67 -2.27 -44.82
N SER A 257 -58.51 -2.50 -43.81
CA SER A 257 -59.28 -1.52 -43.00
C SER A 257 -60.60 -2.13 -42.49
N ASP A 258 -60.55 -2.77 -41.32
CA ASP A 258 -61.33 -2.48 -40.09
C ASP A 258 -61.24 -3.67 -39.10
#